data_AF-A0A3M8GQT9-F1
#
_entry.id   AF-A0A3M8GQT9-F1
#
_cell.length_a   1.000
_cell.length_b   1.000
_cell.length_c   1.000
_cell.angle_alpha   90.00
_cell.angle_beta   90.00
_cell.angle_gamma   90.00
#
_symmetry.space_group_name_H-M   'P 1'
#
loop_
_entity.id
_entity.type
_entity.pdbx_description
1 polymer ?
#
loop_
_entity_poly.entity_id
_entity_poly.type
_entity_poly.pdbx_seq_one_letter_code
_entity_poly.pdbx_strand_id
1 'polypeptide(L)'
;MKENHFVFADLSTYNLETAQLFYSHVFNWEFVTEDGQYYLSTNAGKEIAGLYETPKKFREMNMPSFWMSYIQVDNVEETVAKAKQLGGIVELVELDNPIGGVALIRDPLGAGFTVYDGNQLNSRFENTKNALAGNELFISDLGKIKPFYENLFLWKIVKSDTNHYTILDSRDKTIGNINVVQNEIKGKYEYWGVFFSVEDITTTKQRALDHGGSLIYEDGEITALADPFGAFFHIVPLAKDKVNLNPVQTTKPIKWKALLGLGLVLVYVITEWSWIWGIFFAFWVFMDVRSGQTHLLEPIARKQNPVLYWLVLMMWALLGIYSVYYNTIS
;
A
#
# COMPACT_ATOMS: atom_id res chain seq x y z
N MET A 1 21.94 -16.63 -17.27
CA MET A 1 21.52 -16.35 -15.89
C MET A 1 20.34 -15.42 -15.95
N LYS A 2 19.26 -15.80 -15.29
CA LYS A 2 18.08 -14.98 -15.10
C LYS A 2 18.43 -13.80 -14.21
N GLU A 3 17.59 -12.77 -14.30
CA GLU A 3 17.89 -11.46 -13.72
C GLU A 3 17.27 -11.29 -12.32
N ASN A 4 16.68 -12.36 -11.75
CA ASN A 4 16.01 -12.34 -10.45
C ASN A 4 14.90 -11.28 -10.39
N HIS A 5 14.09 -11.20 -11.44
CA HIS A 5 13.01 -10.24 -11.56
C HIS A 5 11.71 -10.80 -11.02
N PHE A 6 10.85 -9.90 -10.55
CA PHE A 6 9.45 -10.24 -10.41
C PHE A 6 8.89 -10.62 -11.77
N VAL A 7 8.15 -11.72 -11.83
CA VAL A 7 7.53 -12.23 -13.05
C VAL A 7 6.02 -12.38 -12.93
N PHE A 8 5.52 -12.55 -11.71
CA PHE A 8 4.12 -12.88 -11.52
C PHE A 8 3.59 -12.59 -10.11
N ALA A 9 2.27 -12.67 -9.95
CA ALA A 9 1.63 -12.69 -8.65
C ALA A 9 0.39 -13.58 -8.69
N ASP A 10 0.11 -14.26 -7.59
CA ASP A 10 -1.12 -15.01 -7.41
C ASP A 10 -1.77 -14.71 -6.05
N LEU A 11 -3.05 -15.05 -5.96
CA LEU A 11 -3.86 -14.88 -4.79
C LEU A 11 -4.20 -16.23 -4.20
N SER A 12 -3.82 -16.42 -2.94
CA SER A 12 -4.36 -17.47 -2.07
C SER A 12 -5.66 -16.98 -1.45
N THR A 13 -6.79 -17.63 -1.73
CA THR A 13 -8.10 -17.21 -1.19
C THR A 13 -8.93 -18.34 -0.59
N TYR A 14 -9.74 -18.02 0.42
CA TYR A 14 -10.68 -18.98 1.04
C TYR A 14 -11.88 -19.33 0.15
N ASN A 15 -12.24 -18.45 -0.80
CA ASN A 15 -13.37 -18.68 -1.68
C ASN A 15 -13.06 -18.09 -3.07
N LEU A 16 -12.79 -18.99 -4.02
CA LEU A 16 -12.44 -18.65 -5.38
C LEU A 16 -13.56 -17.88 -6.09
N GLU A 17 -14.81 -18.32 -5.98
CA GLU A 17 -15.96 -17.68 -6.63
C GLU A 17 -16.13 -16.23 -6.19
N THR A 18 -16.06 -15.98 -4.88
CA THR A 18 -16.20 -14.64 -4.33
C THR A 18 -15.02 -13.74 -4.72
N ALA A 19 -13.79 -14.27 -4.72
CA ALA A 19 -12.62 -13.54 -5.18
C ALA A 19 -12.72 -13.20 -6.68
N GLN A 20 -13.13 -14.16 -7.52
CA GLN A 20 -13.34 -13.95 -8.96
C GLN A 20 -14.38 -12.87 -9.23
N LEU A 21 -15.53 -12.92 -8.53
CA LEU A 21 -16.55 -11.89 -8.62
C LEU A 21 -15.99 -10.54 -8.17
N PHE A 22 -15.26 -10.47 -7.07
CA PHE A 22 -14.66 -9.21 -6.61
C PHE A 22 -13.70 -8.61 -7.66
N TYR A 23 -12.71 -9.40 -8.11
CA TYR A 23 -11.69 -8.91 -9.03
C TYR A 23 -12.21 -8.68 -10.46
N SER A 24 -13.29 -9.35 -10.88
CA SER A 24 -13.97 -9.01 -12.14
C SER A 24 -14.63 -7.63 -12.08
N HIS A 25 -15.27 -7.25 -10.97
CA HIS A 25 -15.88 -5.92 -10.84
C HIS A 25 -14.84 -4.81 -10.66
N VAL A 26 -13.77 -5.08 -9.90
CA VAL A 26 -12.72 -4.09 -9.61
C VAL A 26 -11.82 -3.84 -10.82
N PHE A 27 -11.35 -4.90 -11.48
CA PHE A 27 -10.32 -4.81 -12.51
C PHE A 27 -10.78 -5.23 -13.91
N ASN A 28 -12.03 -5.68 -14.06
CA ASN A 28 -12.53 -6.27 -15.31
C ASN A 28 -11.72 -7.51 -15.72
N TRP A 29 -11.27 -8.28 -14.74
CA TRP A 29 -10.59 -9.54 -15.00
C TRP A 29 -11.59 -10.63 -15.40
N GLU A 30 -11.17 -11.42 -16.37
CA GLU A 30 -11.77 -12.68 -16.75
C GLU A 30 -10.94 -13.81 -16.14
N PHE A 31 -11.52 -15.00 -15.96
CA PHE A 31 -10.84 -16.12 -15.32
C PHE A 31 -10.98 -17.38 -16.16
N VAL A 32 -9.85 -18.04 -16.40
CA VAL A 32 -9.76 -19.29 -17.16
C VAL A 32 -9.17 -20.37 -16.26
N THR A 33 -9.74 -21.56 -16.29
CA THR A 33 -9.21 -22.76 -15.62
C THR A 33 -9.38 -23.97 -16.52
N GLU A 34 -8.44 -24.91 -16.46
CA GLU A 34 -8.56 -26.21 -17.11
C GLU A 34 -8.87 -27.33 -16.09
N ASP A 35 -8.46 -27.17 -14.84
CA ASP A 35 -8.51 -28.20 -13.79
C ASP A 35 -9.45 -27.87 -12.61
N GLY A 36 -10.00 -26.65 -12.57
CA GLY A 36 -10.87 -26.16 -11.51
C GLY A 36 -10.17 -25.84 -10.18
N GLN A 37 -8.84 -25.98 -10.11
CA GLN A 37 -8.07 -25.76 -8.88
C GLN A 37 -7.22 -24.49 -8.95
N TYR A 38 -6.74 -24.17 -10.15
CA TYR A 38 -5.98 -22.97 -10.42
C TYR A 38 -6.64 -22.15 -11.51
N TYR A 39 -6.82 -20.87 -11.25
CA TYR A 39 -7.43 -19.93 -12.18
C TYR A 39 -6.41 -18.89 -12.60
N LEU A 40 -6.32 -18.72 -13.91
CA LEU A 40 -5.57 -17.64 -14.51
C LEU A 40 -6.49 -16.46 -14.73
N SER A 41 -6.17 -15.31 -14.16
CA SER A 41 -6.87 -14.07 -14.49
C SER A 41 -6.30 -13.47 -15.77
N THR A 42 -7.18 -12.98 -16.63
CA THR A 42 -6.85 -12.29 -17.88
C THR A 42 -7.54 -10.95 -17.94
N ASN A 43 -6.90 -9.99 -18.60
CA ASN A 43 -7.52 -8.72 -18.97
C ASN A 43 -7.18 -8.40 -20.43
N ALA A 44 -8.22 -8.19 -21.23
CA ALA A 44 -8.08 -8.01 -22.68
C ALA A 44 -7.23 -9.11 -23.36
N GLY A 45 -7.43 -10.37 -22.94
CA GLY A 45 -6.71 -11.54 -23.45
C GLY A 45 -5.26 -11.69 -22.99
N LYS A 46 -4.74 -10.80 -22.13
CA LYS A 46 -3.42 -10.93 -21.52
C LYS A 46 -3.53 -11.51 -20.12
N GLU A 47 -2.68 -12.46 -19.79
CA GLU A 47 -2.62 -13.09 -18.48
C GLU A 47 -2.04 -12.11 -17.44
N ILE A 48 -2.69 -11.97 -16.29
CA ILE A 48 -2.39 -10.94 -15.28
C ILE A 48 -1.90 -11.55 -13.97
N ALA A 49 -2.73 -12.40 -13.36
CA ALA A 49 -2.49 -12.97 -12.03
C ALA A 49 -3.01 -14.41 -11.93
N GLY A 50 -2.59 -15.12 -10.89
CA GLY A 50 -3.08 -16.45 -10.52
C GLY A 50 -4.06 -16.37 -9.36
N LEU A 51 -4.99 -17.31 -9.27
CA LEU A 51 -5.89 -17.45 -8.14
C LEU A 51 -6.02 -18.94 -7.82
N TYR A 52 -5.86 -19.28 -6.55
CA TYR A 52 -6.00 -20.65 -6.07
C TYR A 52 -6.59 -20.68 -4.66
N GLU A 53 -7.11 -21.84 -4.30
CA GLU A 53 -7.70 -22.04 -2.98
C GLU A 53 -6.61 -22.11 -1.90
N THR A 54 -6.78 -21.36 -0.80
CA THR A 54 -5.81 -21.32 0.30
C THR A 54 -5.45 -22.73 0.78
N PRO A 55 -4.16 -23.14 0.71
CA PRO A 55 -3.72 -24.46 1.13
C PRO A 55 -4.08 -24.76 2.58
N LYS A 56 -4.37 -26.04 2.86
CA LYS A 56 -4.79 -26.52 4.19
C LYS A 56 -3.88 -26.02 5.32
N LYS A 57 -2.55 -26.04 5.12
CA LYS A 57 -1.56 -25.55 6.09
C LYS A 57 -1.85 -24.10 6.52
N PHE A 58 -2.14 -23.20 5.57
CA PHE A 58 -2.39 -21.78 5.89
C PHE A 58 -3.78 -21.56 6.49
N ARG A 59 -4.77 -22.40 6.11
CA ARG A 59 -6.10 -22.41 6.76
C ARG A 59 -6.01 -22.78 8.23
N GLU A 60 -5.27 -23.83 8.56
CA GLU A 60 -5.07 -24.28 9.95
C GLU A 60 -4.36 -23.22 10.81
N MET A 61 -3.54 -22.37 10.17
CA MET A 61 -2.89 -21.21 10.80
C MET A 61 -3.80 -19.97 10.90
N ASN A 62 -5.04 -20.04 10.39
CA ASN A 62 -5.96 -18.90 10.28
C ASN A 62 -5.31 -17.67 9.61
N MET A 63 -4.45 -17.89 8.61
CA MET A 63 -3.91 -16.78 7.83
C MET A 63 -5.03 -16.14 7.00
N PRO A 64 -5.12 -14.81 6.88
CA PRO A 64 -6.06 -14.18 5.93
C PRO A 64 -5.73 -14.61 4.49
N SER A 65 -6.62 -14.34 3.53
CA SER A 65 -6.24 -14.44 2.12
C SER A 65 -5.08 -13.48 1.84
N PHE A 66 -4.20 -13.80 0.88
CA PHE A 66 -3.02 -12.97 0.61
C PHE A 66 -2.53 -13.12 -0.82
N TRP A 67 -1.91 -12.04 -1.31
CA TRP A 67 -1.18 -12.01 -2.57
C TRP A 67 0.27 -12.46 -2.36
N MET A 68 0.81 -13.24 -3.30
CA MET A 68 2.23 -13.61 -3.33
C MET A 68 2.89 -13.08 -4.58
N SER A 69 4.10 -12.54 -4.43
CA SER A 69 4.94 -12.11 -5.55
C SER A 69 5.93 -13.21 -5.93
N TYR A 70 6.10 -13.46 -7.23
CA TYR A 70 7.01 -14.46 -7.78
C TYR A 70 8.26 -13.80 -8.36
N ILE A 71 9.43 -14.27 -7.93
CA ILE A 71 10.74 -13.86 -8.43
C ILE A 71 11.34 -15.03 -9.22
N GLN A 72 11.71 -14.77 -10.48
CA GLN A 72 12.27 -15.82 -11.33
C GLN A 72 13.77 -15.99 -11.09
N VAL A 73 14.18 -17.17 -10.67
CA VAL A 73 15.57 -17.52 -10.35
C VAL A 73 16.10 -18.61 -11.29
N ASP A 74 17.42 -18.76 -11.36
CA ASP A 74 18.06 -19.80 -12.19
C ASP A 74 17.80 -21.22 -11.64
N ASN A 75 17.77 -21.37 -10.31
CA ASN A 75 17.54 -22.66 -9.64
C ASN A 75 16.91 -22.44 -8.26
N VAL A 76 15.76 -23.07 -8.01
CA VAL A 76 15.06 -22.93 -6.72
C VAL A 76 15.79 -23.60 -5.57
N GLU A 77 16.39 -24.78 -5.76
CA GLU A 77 17.12 -25.49 -4.70
C GLU A 77 18.31 -24.68 -4.18
N GLU A 78 19.13 -24.15 -5.08
CA GLU A 78 20.28 -23.30 -4.75
C GLU A 78 19.84 -22.02 -4.04
N THR A 79 18.76 -21.39 -4.53
CA THR A 79 18.18 -20.19 -3.92
C THR A 79 17.68 -20.49 -2.50
N VAL A 80 16.98 -21.60 -2.30
CA VAL A 80 16.49 -22.06 -0.99
C VAL A 80 17.65 -22.32 -0.03
N ALA A 81 18.71 -22.98 -0.49
CA ALA A 81 19.89 -23.23 0.33
C ALA A 81 20.57 -21.91 0.75
N LYS A 82 20.73 -20.96 -0.18
CA LYS A 82 21.29 -19.64 0.08
C LYS A 82 20.42 -18.82 1.04
N ALA A 83 19.09 -18.82 0.85
CA ALA A 83 18.16 -18.11 1.70
C ALA A 83 18.24 -18.59 3.16
N LYS A 84 18.32 -19.91 3.39
CA LYS A 84 18.52 -20.49 4.73
C LYS A 84 19.82 -20.00 5.38
N GLN A 85 20.92 -19.97 4.63
CA GLN A 85 22.22 -19.46 5.13
C GLN A 85 22.15 -17.98 5.53
N LEU A 86 21.33 -17.19 4.83
CA LEU A 86 21.13 -15.77 5.07
C LEU A 86 20.06 -15.47 6.15
N GLY A 87 19.51 -16.51 6.81
CA GLY A 87 18.51 -16.37 7.88
C GLY A 87 17.06 -16.30 7.41
N GLY A 88 16.79 -16.60 6.14
CA GLY A 88 15.43 -16.75 5.63
C GLY A 88 14.75 -18.04 6.11
N ILE A 89 13.43 -18.01 6.21
CA ILE A 89 12.60 -19.14 6.61
C ILE A 89 11.90 -19.70 5.39
N VAL A 90 12.06 -21.00 5.14
CA VAL A 90 11.46 -21.66 3.97
C VAL A 90 10.17 -22.32 4.39
N GLU A 91 9.05 -21.82 3.89
CA GLU A 91 7.71 -22.25 4.27
C GLU A 91 7.20 -23.42 3.44
N LEU A 92 7.60 -23.48 2.16
CA LEU A 92 7.18 -24.50 1.20
C LEU A 92 8.24 -24.62 0.10
N VAL A 93 8.47 -25.84 -0.39
CA VAL A 93 9.32 -26.15 -1.56
C VAL A 93 8.65 -27.25 -2.36
N GLU A 94 8.46 -27.01 -3.65
CA GLU A 94 7.88 -27.93 -4.62
C GLU A 94 8.78 -27.95 -5.86
N LEU A 95 9.67 -28.95 -5.94
CA LEU A 95 10.63 -29.06 -7.06
C LEU A 95 10.01 -29.73 -8.29
N ASP A 96 9.08 -30.66 -8.08
CA ASP A 96 8.36 -31.37 -9.13
C ASP A 96 7.00 -30.69 -9.37
N ASN A 97 7.06 -29.47 -9.90
CA ASN A 97 5.88 -28.67 -10.23
C ASN A 97 5.81 -28.47 -11.76
N PRO A 98 4.63 -28.63 -12.40
CA PRO A 98 4.49 -28.56 -13.86
C PRO A 98 4.99 -27.27 -14.51
N ILE A 99 4.99 -26.15 -13.77
CA ILE A 99 5.47 -24.88 -14.30
C ILE A 99 6.98 -24.71 -14.13
N GLY A 100 7.65 -25.52 -13.32
CA GLY A 100 9.03 -25.34 -12.84
C GLY A 100 9.06 -25.34 -11.31
N GLY A 101 10.22 -25.51 -10.69
CA GLY A 101 10.35 -25.55 -9.25
C GLY A 101 9.86 -24.25 -8.59
N VAL A 102 9.22 -24.37 -7.43
CA VAL A 102 8.65 -23.26 -6.66
C VAL A 102 9.05 -23.36 -5.19
N ALA A 103 9.35 -22.24 -4.54
CA ALA A 103 9.49 -22.18 -3.09
C ALA A 103 8.98 -20.87 -2.49
N LEU A 104 8.25 -20.97 -1.39
CA LEU A 104 7.82 -19.83 -0.58
C LEU A 104 8.83 -19.59 0.54
N ILE A 105 9.38 -18.38 0.58
CA ILE A 105 10.44 -17.97 1.50
C ILE A 105 10.00 -16.71 2.24
N ARG A 106 10.26 -16.64 3.54
CA ARG A 106 10.19 -15.41 4.34
C ARG A 106 11.59 -14.87 4.60
N ASP A 107 11.76 -13.57 4.45
CA ASP A 107 12.99 -12.88 4.84
C ASP A 107 13.14 -12.82 6.38
N PRO A 108 14.29 -12.35 6.90
CA PRO A 108 14.55 -12.29 8.34
C PRO A 108 13.58 -11.39 9.15
N LEU A 109 12.86 -10.48 8.50
CA LEU A 109 11.82 -9.66 9.14
C LEU A 109 10.43 -10.29 9.01
N GLY A 110 10.26 -11.23 8.09
CA GLY A 110 9.06 -12.04 7.92
C GLY A 110 8.31 -11.79 6.62
N ALA A 111 8.83 -10.94 5.72
CA ALA A 111 8.19 -10.69 4.44
C ALA A 111 8.29 -11.91 3.53
N GLY A 112 7.13 -12.44 3.13
CA GLY A 112 7.02 -13.59 2.24
C GLY A 112 7.15 -13.22 0.76
N PHE A 113 7.87 -14.05 0.01
CA PHE A 113 7.94 -14.02 -1.45
C PHE A 113 8.14 -15.44 -1.99
N THR A 114 7.77 -15.65 -3.24
CA THR A 114 7.91 -16.93 -3.92
C THR A 114 9.04 -16.87 -4.95
N VAL A 115 9.88 -17.91 -5.00
CA VAL A 115 10.90 -18.06 -6.06
C VAL A 115 10.49 -19.17 -7.02
N TYR A 116 10.83 -19.00 -8.30
CA TYR A 116 10.40 -19.88 -9.38
C TYR A 116 11.50 -20.02 -10.44
N ASP A 117 11.80 -21.24 -10.89
CA ASP A 117 12.87 -21.49 -11.88
C ASP A 117 12.41 -21.97 -13.26
N GLY A 118 11.11 -21.98 -13.54
CA GLY A 118 10.61 -22.24 -14.88
C GLY A 118 10.61 -21.00 -15.80
N ASN A 119 9.94 -21.11 -16.95
CA ASN A 119 9.90 -20.10 -18.01
C ASN A 119 8.49 -19.77 -18.52
N GLN A 120 7.44 -20.16 -17.81
CA GLN A 120 6.05 -19.99 -18.26
C GLN A 120 5.41 -18.67 -17.80
N LEU A 121 5.97 -18.00 -16.79
CA LEU A 121 5.36 -16.85 -16.13
C LEU A 121 5.90 -15.48 -16.60
N ASN A 122 6.64 -15.42 -17.71
CA ASN A 122 7.68 -14.41 -17.94
C ASN A 122 7.21 -13.02 -18.46
N SER A 123 5.92 -12.73 -18.55
CA SER A 123 5.42 -11.67 -19.46
C SER A 123 4.31 -10.77 -18.90
N ARG A 124 4.45 -10.21 -17.69
CA ARG A 124 3.27 -9.60 -17.02
C ARG A 124 3.44 -8.22 -16.35
N PHE A 125 4.58 -7.55 -16.55
CA PHE A 125 4.79 -6.15 -16.11
C PHE A 125 4.78 -5.15 -17.28
N GLU A 126 3.98 -5.42 -18.31
CA GLU A 126 3.69 -4.39 -19.30
C GLU A 126 2.75 -3.38 -18.68
N ASN A 127 3.02 -2.08 -18.87
CA ASN A 127 2.19 -0.95 -18.42
C ASN A 127 0.81 -0.97 -19.11
N THR A 128 0.01 -1.96 -18.75
CA THR A 128 -1.31 -2.29 -19.25
C THR A 128 -2.30 -1.90 -18.18
N LYS A 129 -3.48 -1.42 -18.57
CA LYS A 129 -4.56 -1.10 -17.65
C LYS A 129 -4.97 -2.33 -16.82
N ASN A 130 -5.28 -2.12 -15.54
CA ASN A 130 -5.75 -3.14 -14.60
C ASN A 130 -4.87 -4.41 -14.63
N ALA A 131 -3.56 -4.20 -14.65
CA ALA A 131 -2.56 -5.25 -14.70
C ALA A 131 -1.54 -5.08 -13.59
N LEU A 132 -0.69 -6.08 -13.40
CA LEU A 132 0.39 -6.03 -12.43
C LEU A 132 1.38 -4.91 -12.81
N ALA A 133 1.52 -3.92 -11.95
CA ALA A 133 2.34 -2.72 -12.17
C ALA A 133 3.72 -2.82 -11.50
N GLY A 134 3.81 -3.58 -10.41
CA GLY A 134 5.07 -3.69 -9.66
C GLY A 134 4.89 -4.34 -8.29
N ASN A 135 6.00 -4.40 -7.57
CA ASN A 135 6.06 -4.88 -6.20
C ASN A 135 6.86 -3.89 -5.35
N GLU A 136 6.41 -3.69 -4.12
CA GLU A 136 7.10 -2.86 -3.14
C GLU A 136 7.19 -3.57 -1.80
N LEU A 137 8.38 -3.58 -1.21
CA LEU A 137 8.64 -4.18 0.09
C LEU A 137 8.38 -3.15 1.19
N PHE A 138 7.41 -3.42 2.05
CA PHE A 138 7.11 -2.60 3.22
C PHE A 138 7.78 -3.21 4.44
N ILE A 139 8.72 -2.46 5.03
CA ILE A 139 9.55 -2.94 6.14
C ILE A 139 9.78 -1.88 7.22
N SER A 140 10.17 -2.32 8.40
CA SER A 140 10.55 -1.42 9.51
C SER A 140 12.05 -1.07 9.56
N ASP A 141 12.93 -1.94 9.04
CA ASP A 141 14.38 -1.78 9.17
C ASP A 141 15.13 -2.32 7.96
N LEU A 142 15.51 -1.42 7.05
CA LEU A 142 16.31 -1.75 5.87
C LEU A 142 17.65 -2.40 6.23
N GLY A 143 18.27 -2.02 7.36
CA GLY A 143 19.59 -2.53 7.75
C GLY A 143 19.58 -4.04 7.99
N LYS A 144 18.45 -4.59 8.43
CA LYS A 144 18.29 -6.03 8.71
C LYS A 144 18.03 -6.87 7.47
N ILE A 145 17.40 -6.30 6.44
CA ILE A 145 17.03 -7.06 5.23
C ILE A 145 17.92 -6.78 4.03
N LYS A 146 18.61 -5.64 3.99
CA LYS A 146 19.42 -5.25 2.83
C LYS A 146 20.47 -6.32 2.50
N PRO A 147 21.27 -6.83 3.47
CA PRO A 147 22.21 -7.92 3.20
C PRO A 147 21.53 -9.19 2.69
N PHE A 148 20.31 -9.50 3.14
CA PHE A 148 19.59 -10.69 2.69
C PHE A 148 19.29 -10.62 1.18
N TYR A 149 18.63 -9.56 0.71
CA TYR A 149 18.27 -9.42 -0.70
C TYR A 149 19.48 -9.17 -1.62
N GLU A 150 20.47 -8.38 -1.19
CA GLU A 150 21.69 -8.14 -1.98
C GLU A 150 22.53 -9.41 -2.15
N ASN A 151 22.59 -10.30 -1.14
CA ASN A 151 23.35 -11.55 -1.26
C ASN A 151 22.55 -12.71 -1.89
N LEU A 152 21.22 -12.68 -1.80
CA LEU A 152 20.36 -13.71 -2.39
C LEU A 152 20.14 -13.49 -3.89
N PHE A 153 19.81 -12.25 -4.29
CA PHE A 153 19.42 -11.94 -5.66
C PHE A 153 20.41 -11.05 -6.42
N LEU A 154 21.47 -10.58 -5.76
CA LEU A 154 22.44 -9.63 -6.33
C LEU A 154 21.79 -8.30 -6.75
N TRP A 155 20.67 -7.95 -6.11
CA TRP A 155 20.02 -6.66 -6.31
C TRP A 155 20.87 -5.52 -5.75
N LYS A 156 20.74 -4.33 -6.32
CA LYS A 156 21.30 -3.09 -5.78
C LYS A 156 20.17 -2.27 -5.16
N ILE A 157 20.29 -1.94 -3.88
CA ILE A 157 19.29 -1.13 -3.18
C ILE A 157 19.82 0.31 -3.02
N VAL A 158 19.23 1.22 -3.78
CA VAL A 158 19.63 2.63 -3.87
C VAL A 158 18.60 3.52 -3.19
N LYS A 159 19.05 4.49 -2.39
CA LYS A 159 18.15 5.42 -1.72
C LYS A 159 17.54 6.41 -2.71
N SER A 160 16.22 6.55 -2.69
CA SER A 160 15.47 7.43 -3.61
C SER A 160 14.93 8.65 -2.87
N ASP A 161 14.42 8.47 -1.66
CA ASP A 161 13.95 9.54 -0.76
C ASP A 161 14.19 9.14 0.72
N THR A 162 13.63 9.88 1.67
CA THR A 162 13.80 9.73 3.11
C THR A 162 13.52 8.30 3.58
N ASN A 163 12.40 7.73 3.14
CA ASN A 163 11.95 6.38 3.49
C ASN A 163 11.83 5.43 2.29
N HIS A 164 12.10 5.91 1.07
CA HIS A 164 11.93 5.12 -0.15
C HIS A 164 13.28 4.75 -0.77
N TYR A 165 13.39 3.51 -1.23
CA TYR A 165 14.55 2.97 -1.93
C TYR A 165 14.10 2.26 -3.19
N THR A 166 14.91 2.33 -4.23
CA THR A 166 14.68 1.62 -5.48
C THR A 166 15.59 0.41 -5.57
N ILE A 167 15.02 -0.70 -6.03
CA ILE A 167 15.72 -1.96 -6.25
C ILE A 167 16.07 -2.04 -7.73
N LEU A 168 17.36 -2.23 -8.00
CA LEU A 168 17.91 -2.36 -9.35
C LEU A 168 18.48 -3.76 -9.58
N ASP A 169 18.36 -4.26 -10.81
CA ASP A 169 19.05 -5.47 -11.27
C ASP A 169 20.56 -5.22 -11.50
N SER A 170 21.29 -6.24 -11.93
CA SER A 170 22.73 -6.14 -12.23
C SER A 170 23.08 -5.15 -13.35
N ARG A 171 22.09 -4.74 -14.17
CA ARG A 171 22.23 -3.80 -15.30
C ARG A 171 21.56 -2.45 -15.01
N ASP A 172 21.30 -2.15 -13.74
CA ASP A 172 20.72 -0.90 -13.27
C ASP A 172 19.28 -0.64 -13.75
N LYS A 173 18.52 -1.69 -14.11
CA LYS A 173 17.09 -1.60 -14.39
C LYS A 173 16.29 -1.67 -13.09
N THR A 174 15.31 -0.79 -12.93
CA THR A 174 14.35 -0.84 -11.82
C THR A 174 13.45 -2.07 -11.88
N ILE A 175 13.35 -2.79 -10.77
CA ILE A 175 12.56 -4.02 -10.64
C ILE A 175 11.56 -4.00 -9.49
N GLY A 176 11.70 -3.05 -8.57
CA GLY A 176 10.81 -2.88 -7.41
C GLY A 176 11.27 -1.73 -6.52
N ASN A 177 10.53 -1.50 -5.45
CA ASN A 177 10.85 -0.48 -4.45
C ASN A 177 10.82 -1.06 -3.04
N ILE A 178 11.35 -0.29 -2.08
CA ILE A 178 11.26 -0.56 -0.65
C ILE A 178 10.78 0.71 0.04
N ASN A 179 9.77 0.56 0.89
CA ASN A 179 9.27 1.60 1.78
C ASN A 179 9.58 1.25 3.23
N VAL A 180 10.37 2.11 3.89
CA VAL A 180 10.66 1.99 5.32
C VAL A 180 9.58 2.72 6.11
N VAL A 181 8.62 1.96 6.63
CA VAL A 181 7.42 2.50 7.29
C VAL A 181 7.64 2.67 8.80
N GLN A 182 7.21 3.80 9.35
CA GLN A 182 7.28 4.09 10.79
C GLN A 182 6.24 3.28 11.57
N ASN A 183 6.55 2.91 12.82
CA ASN A 183 5.77 1.99 13.64
C ASN A 183 4.31 2.43 13.92
N GLU A 184 3.93 3.69 13.67
CA GLU A 184 2.55 4.17 13.92
C GLU A 184 1.53 3.76 12.84
N ILE A 185 1.97 3.38 11.63
CA ILE A 185 1.10 2.91 10.53
C ILE A 185 0.94 1.36 10.58
N LYS A 186 1.45 0.73 11.63
CA LYS A 186 1.71 -0.71 11.70
C LYS A 186 0.44 -1.54 11.84
N GLY A 187 -0.07 -1.99 10.70
CA GLY A 187 -0.82 -3.23 10.54
C GLY A 187 0.08 -4.49 10.50
N LYS A 188 1.02 -4.60 11.45
CA LYS A 188 1.73 -5.83 11.89
C LYS A 188 2.53 -6.73 10.92
N TYR A 189 2.66 -6.48 9.62
CA TYR A 189 3.44 -7.39 8.77
C TYR A 189 4.46 -6.64 7.92
N GLU A 190 5.65 -7.22 7.86
CA GLU A 190 6.70 -6.92 6.89
C GLU A 190 6.30 -7.73 5.66
N TYR A 191 6.13 -7.11 4.49
CA TYR A 191 5.51 -7.82 3.35
C TYR A 191 5.86 -7.20 2.00
N TRP A 192 5.79 -8.04 0.97
CA TRP A 192 5.77 -7.61 -0.42
C TRP A 192 4.35 -7.23 -0.82
N GLY A 193 4.12 -5.95 -1.07
CA GLY A 193 2.88 -5.44 -1.63
C GLY A 193 2.84 -5.63 -3.14
N VAL A 194 1.72 -6.14 -3.64
CA VAL A 194 1.43 -6.27 -5.07
C VAL A 194 0.64 -5.05 -5.55
N PHE A 195 1.09 -4.43 -6.64
CA PHE A 195 0.53 -3.19 -7.16
C PHE A 195 -0.15 -3.44 -8.50
N PHE A 196 -1.37 -2.93 -8.65
CA PHE A 196 -2.13 -2.98 -9.90
C PHE A 196 -2.34 -1.57 -10.46
N SER A 197 -2.07 -1.39 -11.74
CA SER A 197 -2.27 -0.12 -12.44
C SER A 197 -3.76 0.10 -12.74
N VAL A 198 -4.27 1.30 -12.49
CA VAL A 198 -5.67 1.65 -12.77
C VAL A 198 -5.76 3.00 -13.46
N GLU A 199 -6.75 3.20 -14.31
CA GLU A 199 -6.96 4.52 -14.94
C GLU A 199 -7.43 5.57 -13.94
N ASP A 200 -8.29 5.16 -13.00
CA ASP A 200 -8.91 6.02 -12.02
C ASP A 200 -8.95 5.31 -10.66
N ILE A 201 -8.15 5.83 -9.73
CA ILE A 201 -8.03 5.33 -8.36
C ILE A 201 -9.36 5.49 -7.61
N THR A 202 -10.03 6.64 -7.76
CA THR A 202 -11.28 6.94 -7.03
C THR A 202 -12.38 5.98 -7.46
N THR A 203 -12.55 5.82 -8.77
CA THR A 203 -13.56 4.93 -9.33
C THR A 203 -13.27 3.46 -9.01
N THR A 204 -12.00 3.04 -9.06
CA THR A 204 -11.63 1.65 -8.75
C THR A 204 -11.75 1.33 -7.26
N LYS A 205 -11.34 2.27 -6.40
CA LYS A 205 -11.57 2.21 -4.95
C LYS A 205 -13.06 2.08 -4.64
N GLN A 206 -13.91 2.92 -5.24
CA GLN A 206 -15.35 2.84 -4.99
C GLN A 206 -15.92 1.47 -5.41
N ARG A 207 -15.52 0.96 -6.57
CA ARG A 207 -15.90 -0.39 -7.00
C ARG A 207 -15.46 -1.47 -6.01
N ALA A 208 -14.25 -1.39 -5.47
CA ALA A 208 -13.80 -2.33 -4.45
C ALA A 208 -14.67 -2.27 -3.19
N LEU A 209 -14.99 -1.06 -2.70
CA LEU A 209 -15.85 -0.88 -1.53
C LEU A 209 -17.28 -1.40 -1.76
N ASP A 210 -17.86 -1.13 -2.94
CA ASP A 210 -19.20 -1.55 -3.30
C ASP A 210 -19.34 -3.08 -3.40
N HIS A 211 -18.24 -3.79 -3.64
CA HIS A 211 -18.20 -5.26 -3.77
C HIS A 211 -17.60 -5.96 -2.55
N GLY A 212 -17.63 -5.31 -1.38
CA GLY A 212 -17.27 -5.92 -0.09
C GLY A 212 -15.78 -5.84 0.29
N GLY A 213 -14.97 -5.13 -0.49
CA GLY A 213 -13.61 -4.79 -0.11
C GLY A 213 -13.57 -3.66 0.93
N SER A 214 -12.39 -3.44 1.51
CA SER A 214 -12.18 -2.38 2.51
C SER A 214 -10.97 -1.52 2.18
N LEU A 215 -11.05 -0.23 2.50
CA LEU A 215 -9.91 0.67 2.46
C LEU A 215 -8.99 0.41 3.66
N ILE A 216 -7.71 0.14 3.39
CA ILE A 216 -6.70 -0.05 4.43
C ILE A 216 -6.01 1.26 4.74
N TYR A 217 -5.44 1.89 3.71
CA TYR A 217 -4.87 3.24 3.81
C TYR A 217 -4.81 3.92 2.44
N GLU A 218 -4.63 5.23 2.46
CA GLU A 218 -4.41 6.05 1.26
C GLU A 218 -3.35 7.10 1.58
N ASP A 219 -2.29 7.15 0.78
CA ASP A 219 -1.21 8.14 0.88
C ASP A 219 -0.76 8.58 -0.51
N GLY A 220 -1.00 9.84 -0.85
CA GLY A 220 -0.70 10.39 -2.17
C GLY A 220 -1.39 9.65 -3.31
N GLU A 221 -0.60 9.04 -4.20
CA GLU A 221 -1.09 8.26 -5.35
C GLU A 221 -1.19 6.75 -5.06
N ILE A 222 -0.89 6.31 -3.84
CA ILE A 222 -0.96 4.90 -3.43
C ILE A 222 -2.21 4.69 -2.58
N THR A 223 -3.07 3.79 -3.03
CA THR A 223 -4.25 3.35 -2.27
C THR A 223 -4.13 1.85 -2.01
N ALA A 224 -4.14 1.47 -0.73
CA ALA A 224 -4.15 0.08 -0.30
C ALA A 224 -5.58 -0.37 0.04
N LEU A 225 -5.98 -1.49 -0.53
CA LEU A 225 -7.30 -2.09 -0.38
C LEU A 225 -7.15 -3.53 0.11
N ALA A 226 -8.21 -4.05 0.71
CA ALA A 226 -8.36 -5.48 0.96
C ALA A 226 -9.59 -6.02 0.23
N ASP A 227 -9.48 -7.25 -0.27
CA ASP A 227 -10.64 -8.01 -0.73
C ASP A 227 -11.54 -8.46 0.45
N PRO A 228 -12.72 -9.07 0.19
CA PRO A 228 -13.63 -9.51 1.24
C PRO A 228 -13.05 -10.53 2.25
N PHE A 229 -11.92 -11.17 1.93
CA PHE A 229 -11.24 -12.13 2.80
C PHE A 229 -9.92 -11.59 3.38
N GLY A 230 -9.66 -10.30 3.20
CA GLY A 230 -8.51 -9.61 3.79
C GLY A 230 -7.24 -9.63 2.95
N ALA A 231 -7.26 -10.08 1.70
CA ALA A 231 -6.08 -10.03 0.84
C ALA A 231 -5.74 -8.59 0.46
N PHE A 232 -4.58 -8.12 0.91
CA PHE A 232 -4.10 -6.76 0.63
C PHE A 232 -3.51 -6.64 -0.77
N PHE A 233 -3.91 -5.58 -1.46
CA PHE A 233 -3.33 -5.16 -2.73
C PHE A 233 -3.33 -3.64 -2.84
N HIS A 234 -2.45 -3.12 -3.69
CA HIS A 234 -2.33 -1.69 -3.94
C HIS A 234 -2.82 -1.34 -5.34
N ILE A 235 -3.42 -0.17 -5.48
CA ILE A 235 -3.72 0.42 -6.78
C ILE A 235 -2.93 1.71 -6.97
N VAL A 236 -2.41 1.88 -8.17
CA VAL A 236 -1.61 3.05 -8.60
C VAL A 236 -2.08 3.54 -9.95
N PRO A 237 -1.90 4.82 -10.28
CA PRO A 237 -2.32 5.33 -11.58
C PRO A 237 -1.53 4.64 -12.70
N LEU A 238 -2.20 4.30 -13.79
CA LEU A 238 -1.56 3.82 -15.00
C LEU A 238 -0.58 4.89 -15.48
N ALA A 239 0.71 4.56 -15.59
CA ALA A 239 1.73 5.50 -16.01
C ALA A 239 1.40 6.00 -17.43
N LYS A 240 1.12 7.30 -17.59
CA LYS A 240 0.90 7.92 -18.90
C LYS A 240 2.26 8.12 -19.57
N ASP A 241 2.68 7.15 -20.37
CA ASP A 241 3.95 7.08 -21.10
C ASP A 241 5.21 7.14 -20.21
N LYS A 242 6.35 6.68 -20.75
CA LYS A 242 7.66 6.71 -20.08
C LYS A 242 8.08 8.16 -19.78
N VAL A 243 7.58 8.72 -18.70
CA VAL A 243 8.13 9.93 -18.11
C VAL A 243 9.27 9.47 -17.21
N ASN A 244 10.49 9.95 -17.51
CA ASN A 244 11.60 9.90 -16.56
C ASN A 244 11.06 10.29 -15.19
N LEU A 245 11.07 9.34 -14.23
CA LEU A 245 10.85 9.64 -12.82
C LEU A 245 12.07 10.44 -12.34
N ASN A 246 12.11 11.72 -12.73
CA ASN A 246 12.80 12.69 -11.91
C ASN A 246 12.11 12.65 -10.55
N PRO A 247 12.87 12.59 -9.45
CA PRO A 247 12.29 12.53 -8.12
C PRO A 247 11.28 13.65 -7.99
N VAL A 248 10.03 13.27 -7.70
CA VAL A 248 9.01 14.22 -7.27
C VAL A 248 9.58 14.86 -6.02
N GLN A 249 10.00 16.12 -6.14
CA GLN A 249 10.29 16.94 -4.98
C GLN A 249 8.97 17.07 -4.22
N THR A 250 8.78 16.22 -3.21
CA THR A 250 7.76 16.45 -2.20
C THR A 250 8.17 17.72 -1.49
N THR A 251 7.61 18.85 -1.90
CA THR A 251 7.71 20.06 -1.10
C THR A 251 6.97 19.75 0.19
N LYS A 252 7.73 19.56 1.28
CA LYS A 252 7.20 19.43 2.63
C LYS A 252 6.17 20.57 2.78
N PRO A 253 4.87 20.28 3.00
CA PRO A 253 3.89 21.35 3.04
C PRO A 253 4.33 22.28 4.16
N ILE A 254 4.70 23.51 3.79
CA ILE A 254 5.12 24.51 4.75
C ILE A 254 3.96 24.62 5.73
N LYS A 255 4.22 24.36 7.02
CA LYS A 255 3.21 24.47 8.09
C LYS A 255 2.90 25.94 8.37
N TRP A 256 2.63 26.73 7.33
CA TRP A 256 2.36 28.17 7.40
C TRP A 256 1.18 28.47 8.32
N LYS A 257 0.20 27.56 8.40
CA LYS A 257 -0.92 27.61 9.35
C LYS A 257 -0.46 27.53 10.81
N ALA A 258 0.54 26.69 11.11
CA ALA A 258 1.11 26.59 12.45
C ALA A 258 1.94 27.83 12.81
N LEU A 259 2.68 28.39 11.84
CA LEU A 259 3.42 29.64 12.01
C LEU A 259 2.49 30.84 12.24
N LEU A 260 1.37 30.89 11.51
CA LEU A 260 0.34 31.91 11.67
C LEU A 260 -0.35 31.79 13.04
N GLY A 261 -0.70 30.57 13.45
CA GLY A 261 -1.22 30.31 14.80
C GLY A 261 -0.27 30.74 15.91
N LEU A 262 1.03 30.41 15.78
CA LEU A 262 2.07 30.82 16.73
C LEU A 262 2.24 32.35 16.79
N GLY A 263 2.16 33.01 15.63
CA GLY A 263 2.20 34.48 15.54
C GLY A 263 1.01 35.14 16.24
N LEU A 264 -0.19 34.61 16.07
CA LEU A 264 -1.40 35.12 16.74
C LEU A 264 -1.33 34.92 18.27
N VAL A 265 -0.79 33.78 18.73
CA VAL A 265 -0.52 33.55 20.17
C VAL A 265 0.45 34.60 20.72
N LEU A 266 1.54 34.91 20.00
CA LEU A 266 2.50 35.94 20.40
C LEU A 266 1.87 37.33 20.46
N VAL A 267 1.04 37.70 19.47
CA VAL A 267 0.30 38.97 19.49
C VAL A 267 -0.62 39.03 20.71
N TYR A 268 -1.37 37.97 21.00
CA TYR A 268 -2.21 37.90 22.19
C TYR A 268 -1.42 38.11 23.49
N VAL A 269 -0.27 37.43 23.65
CA VAL A 269 0.57 37.58 24.85
C VAL A 269 1.10 39.00 25.02
N ILE A 270 1.32 39.73 23.92
CA ILE A 270 1.87 41.09 23.95
C ILE A 270 0.77 42.15 24.13
N THR A 271 -0.37 41.98 23.48
CA THR A 271 -1.41 43.02 23.42
C THR A 271 -2.60 42.74 24.33
N GLU A 272 -2.70 41.54 24.89
CA GLU A 272 -3.85 41.02 25.64
C GLU A 272 -5.18 41.08 24.87
N TRP A 273 -5.12 41.19 23.54
CA TRP A 273 -6.30 41.32 22.69
C TRP A 273 -7.01 39.99 22.51
N SER A 274 -7.90 39.68 23.44
CA SER A 274 -8.59 38.40 23.41
C SER A 274 -9.60 38.26 22.28
N TRP A 275 -9.95 39.33 21.54
CA TRP A 275 -10.88 39.29 20.39
C TRP A 275 -10.27 38.63 19.13
N ILE A 276 -8.93 38.59 19.04
CA ILE A 276 -8.23 37.90 17.94
C ILE A 276 -8.59 36.40 17.92
N TRP A 277 -8.82 35.81 19.10
CA TRP A 277 -9.28 34.43 19.21
C TRP A 277 -10.63 34.21 18.54
N GLY A 278 -11.54 35.18 18.62
CA GLY A 278 -12.83 35.13 17.96
C GLY A 278 -12.73 35.04 16.44
N ILE A 279 -11.84 35.84 15.84
CA ILE A 279 -11.55 35.77 14.40
C ILE A 279 -10.88 34.45 14.04
N PHE A 280 -9.94 33.99 14.88
CA PHE A 280 -9.24 32.73 14.67
C PHE A 280 -10.20 31.54 14.71
N PHE A 281 -11.11 31.46 15.70
CA PHE A 281 -12.13 30.43 15.77
C PHE A 281 -13.13 30.51 14.61
N ALA A 282 -13.54 31.71 14.19
CA ALA A 282 -14.42 31.85 13.03
C ALA A 282 -13.77 31.33 11.74
N PHE A 283 -12.49 31.65 11.53
CA PHE A 283 -11.70 31.13 10.42
C PHE A 283 -11.56 29.60 10.50
N TRP A 284 -11.29 29.08 11.70
CA TRP A 284 -11.16 27.63 11.94
C TRP A 284 -12.48 26.89 11.69
N VAL A 285 -13.61 27.39 12.20
CA VAL A 285 -14.94 26.83 11.92
C VAL A 285 -15.21 26.78 10.42
N PHE A 286 -14.91 27.86 9.69
CA PHE A 286 -15.07 27.88 8.24
C PHE A 286 -14.22 26.80 7.54
N MET A 287 -12.98 26.61 7.99
CA MET A 287 -12.11 25.57 7.46
C MET A 287 -12.63 24.16 7.75
N ASP A 288 -13.08 23.89 8.96
CA ASP A 288 -13.59 22.58 9.39
C ASP A 288 -14.89 22.20 8.64
N VAL A 289 -15.77 23.18 8.40
CA VAL A 289 -16.95 22.99 7.55
C VAL A 289 -16.56 22.60 6.12
N ARG A 290 -15.50 23.21 5.56
CA ARG A 290 -15.02 22.89 4.21
C ARG A 290 -14.32 21.54 4.13
N SER A 291 -13.59 21.14 5.17
CA SER A 291 -12.87 19.86 5.21
C SER A 291 -13.79 18.68 5.54
N GLY A 292 -14.91 18.92 6.23
CA GLY A 292 -15.81 17.88 6.73
C GLY A 292 -15.26 17.11 7.93
N GLN A 293 -14.21 17.63 8.56
CA GLN A 293 -13.58 17.07 9.76
C GLN A 293 -13.28 18.20 10.76
N THR A 294 -13.45 17.93 12.05
CA THR A 294 -13.07 18.84 13.15
C THR A 294 -12.15 18.15 14.14
N HIS A 295 -11.41 18.90 14.95
CA HIS A 295 -10.41 18.37 15.87
C HIS A 295 -10.73 18.77 17.32
N LEU A 296 -10.57 17.83 18.26
CA LEU A 296 -10.58 18.10 19.70
C LEU A 296 -9.29 17.57 20.34
N LEU A 297 -9.10 16.25 20.29
CA LEU A 297 -7.84 15.54 20.59
C LEU A 297 -7.40 14.71 19.38
N GLU A 298 -8.38 14.12 18.68
CA GLU A 298 -8.23 13.42 17.41
C GLU A 298 -9.18 14.00 16.34
N PRO A 299 -8.96 13.72 15.04
CA PRO A 299 -9.87 14.13 13.97
C PRO A 299 -11.23 13.42 14.07
N ILE A 300 -12.31 14.18 13.99
CA ILE A 300 -13.69 13.68 14.00
C ILE A 300 -14.33 13.99 12.65
N ALA A 301 -14.56 12.95 11.84
CA ALA A 301 -15.19 13.09 10.53
C ALA A 301 -16.72 13.10 10.63
N ARG A 302 -17.39 14.02 9.91
CA ARG A 302 -18.86 14.14 9.91
C ARG A 302 -19.58 12.85 9.55
N LYS A 303 -19.01 12.06 8.63
CA LYS A 303 -19.60 10.78 8.18
C LYS A 303 -19.55 9.70 9.26
N GLN A 304 -18.53 9.71 10.11
CA GLN A 304 -18.31 8.67 11.12
C GLN A 304 -19.10 8.95 12.40
N ASN A 305 -19.11 10.21 12.86
CA ASN A 305 -19.82 10.60 14.08
C ASN A 305 -20.50 11.97 13.92
N PRO A 306 -21.71 12.02 13.31
CA PRO A 306 -22.34 13.28 12.90
C PRO A 306 -22.77 14.15 14.10
N VAL A 307 -23.20 13.54 15.20
CA VAL A 307 -23.63 14.27 16.41
C VAL A 307 -22.43 14.95 17.07
N LEU A 308 -21.36 14.19 17.31
CA LEU A 308 -20.16 14.73 17.96
C LEU A 308 -19.48 15.79 17.09
N TYR A 309 -19.44 15.59 15.77
CA TYR A 309 -18.92 16.58 14.81
C TYR A 309 -19.61 17.95 14.97
N TRP A 310 -20.94 17.99 14.95
CA TRP A 310 -21.68 19.25 15.04
C TRP A 310 -21.60 19.88 16.44
N LEU A 311 -21.54 19.09 17.50
CA LEU A 311 -21.35 19.58 18.87
C LEU A 311 -20.02 20.32 19.03
N VAL A 312 -18.92 19.73 18.53
CA VAL A 312 -17.59 20.35 18.58
C VAL A 312 -17.56 21.64 17.75
N LEU A 313 -18.12 21.61 16.54
CA LEU A 313 -18.19 22.79 15.68
C LEU A 313 -19.00 23.93 16.32
N MET A 314 -20.13 23.60 16.95
CA MET A 314 -20.96 24.57 17.67
C MET A 314 -20.22 25.16 18.87
N MET A 315 -19.46 24.34 19.62
CA MET A 315 -18.64 24.80 20.73
C MET A 315 -17.57 25.80 20.26
N TRP A 316 -16.87 25.53 19.16
CA TRP A 316 -15.90 26.49 18.58
C TRP A 316 -16.55 27.81 18.18
N ALA A 317 -17.74 27.75 17.55
CA ALA A 317 -18.49 28.94 17.19
C ALA A 317 -18.90 29.77 18.42
N LEU A 318 -19.37 29.12 19.48
CA LEU A 318 -19.76 29.78 20.73
C LEU A 318 -18.55 30.44 21.44
N LEU A 319 -17.42 29.74 21.52
CA LEU A 319 -16.17 30.28 22.06
C LEU A 319 -15.70 31.49 21.25
N GLY A 320 -15.82 31.43 19.91
CA GLY A 320 -15.50 32.54 19.03
C GLY A 320 -16.36 33.77 19.31
N ILE A 321 -17.69 33.61 19.40
CA ILE A 321 -18.63 34.70 19.71
C ILE A 321 -18.33 35.29 21.09
N TYR A 322 -18.14 34.43 22.10
CA TYR A 322 -17.85 34.85 23.47
C TYR A 322 -16.56 35.69 23.54
N SER A 323 -15.51 35.26 22.85
CA SER A 323 -14.23 35.98 22.78
C SER A 323 -14.39 37.39 22.18
N VAL A 324 -15.16 37.56 21.11
CA VAL A 324 -15.39 38.91 20.54
C VAL A 324 -16.23 39.77 21.48
N TYR A 325 -17.31 39.22 22.02
CA TYR A 325 -18.28 39.92 22.86
C TYR A 325 -17.65 40.42 24.18
N TYR A 326 -16.83 39.60 24.84
CA TYR A 326 -16.23 39.96 26.12
C TYR A 326 -15.33 41.21 26.01
N ASN A 327 -14.56 41.34 24.93
CA ASN A 327 -13.69 42.51 24.71
C ASN A 327 -14.41 43.78 24.28
N THR A 328 -15.67 43.68 23.85
CA THR A 328 -16.44 44.88 23.42
C THR A 328 -17.14 45.57 24.59
N ILE A 329 -17.17 44.94 25.78
CA ILE A 329 -17.93 45.41 26.95
C ILE A 329 -17.02 45.67 28.16
N SER A 330 -15.79 45.13 28.17
CA SER A 330 -14.73 45.37 29.17
C SER A 330 -13.88 46.59 28.84
#